data_AF-A0A951ZMM0-F1
#
_entry.id   AF-A0A951ZMM0-F1
#
_cell.length_a   1.000
_cell.length_b   1.000
_cell.length_c   1.000
_cell.angle_alpha   90.00
_cell.angle_beta   90.00
_cell.angle_gamma   90.00
#
_symmetry.space_group_name_H-M   'P 1'
#
loop_
_entity.id
_entity.type
_entity.pdbx_description
1 polymer ?
#
loop_
_entity_poly.entity_id
_entity_poly.type
_entity_poly.pdbx_seq_one_letter_code
_entity_poly.pdbx_strand_id
1 'polypeptide(L)'
;MKYVFLIVLITLAHTASLAQGNDTIPLKKGYVNIALVSPLSTAWKDSPNRYYHFSLNLLYGITGGIDGMELGLINHTRGRFNGWQTGGINIVRDQFNGLQIGALVNINRGNMNGLQLSGL
;
A
#
# COMPACT_ATOMS: atom_id res chain seq x y z
N MET A 1 -33.82 -16.37 0.73
CA MET A 1 -33.35 -15.71 1.97
C MET A 1 -31.86 -15.99 2.08
N LYS A 2 -31.00 -15.05 1.67
CA LYS A 2 -29.54 -15.20 1.70
C LYS A 2 -29.01 -14.26 2.78
N TYR A 3 -28.56 -14.84 3.88
CA TYR A 3 -27.96 -14.11 5.00
C TYR A 3 -26.61 -13.57 4.56
N VAL A 4 -26.49 -12.25 4.45
CA VAL A 4 -25.19 -11.57 4.36
C VAL A 4 -24.76 -11.31 5.80
N PHE A 5 -23.95 -12.21 6.35
CA PHE A 5 -23.27 -11.98 7.61
C PHE A 5 -22.05 -11.09 7.34
N LEU A 6 -22.20 -9.80 7.64
CA LEU A 6 -21.08 -8.87 7.77
C LEU A 6 -20.34 -9.24 9.06
N ILE A 7 -19.25 -9.98 8.94
CA ILE A 7 -18.39 -10.30 10.07
C ILE A 7 -17.33 -9.20 10.16
N VAL A 8 -17.56 -8.22 11.04
CA VAL A 8 -16.52 -7.33 11.55
C VAL A 8 -15.65 -8.16 12.48
N LEU A 9 -14.59 -8.78 11.94
CA LEU A 9 -13.65 -9.56 12.72
C LEU A 9 -12.54 -8.63 13.24
N ILE A 10 -12.68 -8.19 14.49
CA ILE A 10 -11.55 -7.70 15.29
C ILE A 10 -10.72 -8.95 15.61
N THR A 11 -9.71 -9.24 14.79
CA THR A 11 -8.72 -10.27 15.12
C THR A 11 -7.40 -9.64 15.54
N LEU A 12 -7.16 -9.78 16.84
CA LEU A 12 -5.89 -9.84 17.55
C LEU A 12 -4.64 -9.74 16.67
N ALA A 13 -3.86 -8.69 16.95
CA ALA A 13 -2.44 -8.62 16.62
C ALA A 13 -1.75 -9.95 16.96
N HIS A 14 -1.13 -10.59 15.96
CA HIS A 14 -0.14 -11.63 16.18
C HIS A 14 1.12 -11.36 15.37
N THR A 15 2.19 -11.18 16.16
CA THR A 15 3.61 -11.36 15.89
C THR A 15 4.26 -10.49 14.83
N ALA A 16 5.10 -9.57 15.34
CA ALA A 16 6.28 -9.06 14.66
C ALA A 16 6.97 -10.20 13.91
N SER A 17 6.93 -10.17 12.59
CA SER A 17 7.70 -11.07 11.76
C SER A 17 8.76 -10.25 11.05
N LEU A 18 9.98 -10.50 11.51
CA LEU A 18 11.30 -10.13 11.02
C LEU A 18 11.29 -9.52 9.62
N ALA A 19 11.92 -8.35 9.51
CA ALA A 19 12.33 -7.76 8.24
C ALA A 19 13.20 -8.76 7.47
N GLN A 20 12.57 -9.59 6.64
CA GLN A 20 13.26 -10.46 5.71
C GLN A 20 13.40 -9.71 4.40
N GLY A 21 14.58 -9.10 4.24
CA GLY A 21 14.99 -8.45 3.00
C GLY A 21 15.03 -9.47 1.87
N ASN A 22 14.48 -9.08 0.73
CA ASN A 22 14.80 -9.69 -0.55
C ASN A 22 15.19 -8.57 -1.51
N ASP A 23 16.44 -8.58 -1.94
CA ASP A 23 17.07 -7.61 -2.83
C ASP A 23 16.34 -7.56 -4.17
N THR A 24 15.67 -6.44 -4.42
CA THR A 24 15.28 -6.03 -5.76
C THR A 24 15.90 -4.66 -5.98
N ILE A 25 16.69 -4.56 -7.06
CA ILE A 25 17.37 -3.40 -7.65
C ILE A 25 17.03 -2.07 -6.92
N PRO A 26 18.01 -1.34 -6.33
CA PRO A 26 17.70 -0.19 -5.49
C PRO A 26 17.00 0.89 -6.32
N LEU A 27 15.67 0.98 -6.22
CA LEU A 27 14.95 2.11 -6.78
C LEU A 27 15.47 3.37 -6.11
N LYS A 28 15.54 4.46 -6.86
CA LYS A 28 15.98 5.75 -6.33
C LYS A 28 15.07 6.13 -5.17
N LYS A 29 15.65 6.30 -3.98
CA LYS A 29 14.90 6.65 -2.76
C LYS A 29 14.41 8.10 -2.87
N GLY A 30 13.12 8.31 -2.70
CA GLY A 30 12.50 9.60 -2.43
C GLY A 30 12.00 9.61 -1.00
N TYR A 31 11.99 10.76 -0.33
CA TYR A 31 11.43 10.85 1.02
C TYR A 31 9.90 10.99 0.98
N VAL A 32 9.40 11.84 0.07
CA VAL A 32 8.00 12.24 -0.01
C VAL A 32 7.51 12.23 -1.46
N ASN A 33 6.35 11.63 -1.70
CA ASN A 33 5.60 11.71 -2.96
C ASN A 33 4.22 12.35 -2.71
N ILE A 34 3.82 13.30 -3.55
CA ILE A 34 2.44 13.82 -3.54
C ILE A 34 1.93 13.74 -4.97
N ALA A 35 0.85 12.99 -5.20
CA ALA A 35 0.23 12.77 -6.49
C ALA A 35 -1.21 13.27 -6.48
N LEU A 36 -1.60 14.09 -7.47
CA LEU A 36 -3.01 14.41 -7.71
C LEU A 36 -3.66 13.25 -8.46
N VAL A 37 -3.09 12.95 -9.63
CA VAL A 37 -3.45 11.82 -10.50
C VAL A 37 -2.19 11.41 -11.25
N SER A 38 -1.72 10.17 -11.12
CA SER A 38 -0.50 9.73 -11.79
C SER A 38 -0.65 9.83 -13.31
N PRO A 39 0.30 10.46 -14.04
CA PRO A 39 1.68 10.79 -13.64
C PRO A 39 1.91 12.19 -13.03
N LEU A 40 0.86 12.98 -12.78
CA LEU A 40 0.96 14.29 -12.14
C LEU A 40 1.24 14.14 -10.63
N SER A 41 2.51 13.94 -10.29
CA SER A 41 3.03 13.88 -8.93
C SER A 41 4.33 14.67 -8.78
N THR A 42 4.82 14.85 -7.55
CA THR A 42 6.09 15.53 -7.25
C THR A 42 7.31 14.87 -7.91
N ALA A 43 7.22 13.58 -8.22
CA ALA A 43 8.25 12.84 -8.95
C ALA A 43 7.89 12.58 -10.42
N TRP A 44 6.80 13.18 -10.91
CA TRP A 44 6.33 13.07 -12.28
C TRP A 44 6.30 11.60 -12.74
N LYS A 45 6.94 11.30 -13.88
CA LYS A 45 6.99 9.97 -14.49
C LYS A 45 7.87 8.97 -13.75
N ASP A 46 8.70 9.41 -12.81
CA ASP A 46 9.60 8.53 -12.07
C ASP A 46 8.97 7.90 -10.84
N SER A 47 7.79 8.38 -10.41
CA SER A 47 7.08 7.89 -9.22
C SER A 47 6.91 6.35 -9.18
N PRO A 48 6.55 5.67 -10.30
CA PRO A 48 6.44 4.21 -10.33
C PRO A 48 7.77 3.44 -10.22
N ASN A 49 8.91 4.13 -10.27
CA ASN A 49 10.26 3.56 -10.24
C ASN A 49 11.09 4.11 -9.05
N ARG A 50 10.42 4.56 -7.98
CA ARG A 50 11.05 5.10 -6.77
C ARG A 50 10.44 4.49 -5.50
N TYR A 51 11.26 4.36 -4.46
CA TYR A 51 10.82 4.00 -3.10
C TYR A 51 10.53 5.28 -2.31
N TYR A 52 9.41 5.32 -1.58
CA TYR A 52 9.06 6.46 -0.71
C TYR A 52 8.83 6.06 0.75
N HIS A 53 9.18 6.96 1.67
CA HIS A 53 8.79 6.83 3.08
C HIS A 53 7.39 7.38 3.34
N PHE A 54 6.99 8.41 2.58
CA PHE A 54 5.66 8.99 2.66
C PHE A 54 5.10 9.23 1.26
N SER A 55 3.86 8.83 1.02
CA SER A 55 3.14 9.13 -0.23
C SER A 55 1.71 9.57 0.04
N LEU A 56 1.28 10.67 -0.58
CA LEU A 56 -0.10 11.17 -0.56
C LEU A 56 -0.67 11.18 -1.98
N ASN A 57 -1.69 10.36 -2.23
CA ASN A 57 -2.29 10.13 -3.54
C ASN A 57 -3.75 10.62 -3.55
N LEU A 58 -3.99 11.88 -3.92
CA LEU A 58 -5.29 12.52 -3.74
C LEU A 58 -6.42 11.81 -4.51
N LEU A 59 -6.19 11.44 -5.77
CA LEU A 59 -7.16 10.67 -6.58
C LEU A 59 -6.59 9.31 -6.99
N TYR A 60 -5.41 9.31 -7.62
CA TYR A 60 -4.77 8.09 -8.11
C TYR A 60 -3.25 8.20 -8.09
N GLY A 61 -2.60 7.35 -7.31
CA GLY A 61 -1.15 7.31 -7.17
C GLY A 61 -0.54 5.98 -7.55
N ILE A 62 0.54 6.01 -8.34
CA ILE A 62 1.37 4.84 -8.62
C ILE A 62 2.77 5.06 -8.05
N THR A 63 3.19 4.19 -7.14
CA THR A 63 4.51 4.23 -6.49
C THR A 63 5.32 2.98 -6.80
N GLY A 64 6.64 3.10 -6.84
CA GLY A 64 7.54 1.96 -7.07
C GLY A 64 7.66 1.05 -5.86
N GLY A 65 7.67 1.64 -4.67
CA GLY A 65 7.58 0.92 -3.40
C GLY A 65 7.46 1.89 -2.22
N ILE A 66 7.05 1.39 -1.07
CA ILE A 66 6.83 2.19 0.13
C ILE A 66 7.51 1.54 1.34
N ASP A 67 8.20 2.35 2.14
CA ASP A 67 8.77 1.98 3.43
C ASP A 67 8.38 3.04 4.48
N GLY A 68 7.10 3.08 4.84
CA GLY A 68 6.51 4.07 5.73
C GLY A 68 5.00 4.19 5.55
N MET A 69 4.50 5.35 5.14
CA MET A 69 3.06 5.63 5.05
C MET A 69 2.61 5.99 3.64
N GLU A 70 1.48 5.43 3.21
CA GLU A 70 0.82 5.84 1.97
C GLU A 70 -0.67 6.08 2.21
N LEU A 71 -1.14 7.30 1.89
CA LEU A 71 -2.51 7.74 2.09
C LEU A 71 -3.10 8.15 0.74
N GLY A 72 -4.37 7.82 0.45
CA GLY A 72 -4.97 8.31 -0.79
C GLY A 72 -6.34 7.75 -1.14
N LEU A 73 -6.95 8.22 -2.22
CA LEU A 73 -8.20 7.61 -2.70
C LEU A 73 -7.92 6.27 -3.38
N ILE A 74 -6.96 6.23 -4.30
CA ILE A 74 -6.50 5.01 -4.95
C ILE A 74 -4.97 4.96 -4.86
N ASN A 75 -4.46 3.97 -4.13
CA ASN A 75 -3.04 3.69 -3.96
C ASN A 75 -2.64 2.47 -4.77
N HIS A 76 -1.59 2.58 -5.58
CA HIS A 76 -1.06 1.48 -6.38
C HIS A 76 0.46 1.39 -6.25
N THR A 77 0.92 0.49 -5.39
CA THR A 77 2.33 0.19 -5.19
C THR A 77 2.75 -0.97 -6.10
N ARG A 78 3.76 -0.75 -6.96
CA ARG A 78 4.24 -1.77 -7.91
C ARG A 78 5.19 -2.79 -7.31
N GLY A 79 6.00 -2.37 -6.34
CA GLY A 79 6.97 -3.19 -5.63
C GLY A 79 6.58 -3.38 -4.17
N ARG A 80 7.58 -3.65 -3.33
CA ARG A 80 7.39 -3.95 -1.91
C ARG A 80 6.74 -2.79 -1.18
N PHE A 81 5.82 -3.13 -0.29
CA PHE A 81 5.21 -2.23 0.67
C PHE A 81 5.58 -2.67 2.09
N ASN A 82 6.13 -1.75 2.89
CA ASN A 82 6.38 -1.93 4.31
C ASN A 82 5.83 -0.71 5.07
N GLY A 83 4.89 -0.91 6.00
CA GLY A 83 4.35 0.14 6.87
C GLY A 83 2.82 0.25 6.86
N TRP A 84 2.27 1.46 6.73
CA TRP A 84 0.83 1.72 6.81
C TRP A 84 0.28 2.33 5.51
N GLN A 85 -0.62 1.60 4.85
CA GLN A 85 -1.41 2.09 3.72
C GLN A 85 -2.86 2.36 4.14
N THR A 86 -3.40 3.53 3.82
CA THR A 86 -4.84 3.80 3.95
C THR A 86 -5.39 4.44 2.69
N GLY A 87 -6.57 4.01 2.27
CA GLY A 87 -7.24 4.63 1.15
C GLY A 87 -8.59 4.08 0.78
N GLY A 88 -9.17 4.58 -0.31
CA GLY A 88 -10.40 4.02 -0.86
C GLY A 88 -10.15 2.63 -1.45
N ILE A 89 -9.17 2.55 -2.34
CA ILE A 89 -8.71 1.31 -2.98
C ILE A 89 -7.20 1.23 -2.79
N ASN A 90 -6.71 0.11 -2.27
CA ASN A 90 -5.28 -0.15 -2.12
C ASN A 90 -4.85 -1.35 -2.95
N ILE A 91 -3.76 -1.22 -3.69
CA ILE A 91 -3.20 -2.28 -4.54
C ILE A 91 -1.69 -2.35 -4.30
N VAL A 92 -1.20 -3.52 -3.90
CA VAL A 92 0.23 -3.84 -3.82
C VAL A 92 0.53 -5.04 -4.72
N ARG A 93 1.40 -4.84 -5.70
CA ARG A 93 1.68 -5.87 -6.72
C ARG A 93 2.76 -6.86 -6.32
N ASP A 94 3.44 -6.61 -5.22
CA ASP A 94 4.51 -7.46 -4.67
C ASP A 94 4.22 -7.77 -3.19
N GLN A 95 5.26 -8.00 -2.39
CA GLN A 95 5.17 -8.27 -0.95
C GLN A 95 4.60 -7.07 -0.17
N PHE A 96 3.65 -7.36 0.71
CA PHE A 96 3.08 -6.40 1.66
C PHE A 96 3.44 -6.79 3.10
N ASN A 97 3.98 -5.83 3.86
CA ASN A 97 4.22 -5.95 5.30
C ASN A 97 3.60 -4.74 6.05
N GLY A 98 2.70 -4.98 7.00
CA GLY A 98 2.18 -3.95 7.91
C GLY A 98 0.66 -3.83 7.98
N LEU A 99 0.14 -2.60 7.93
CA LEU A 99 -1.30 -2.28 8.09
C LEU A 99 -1.89 -1.71 6.81
N GLN A 100 -2.96 -2.33 6.29
CA GLN A 100 -3.65 -1.89 5.08
C GLN A 100 -5.13 -1.63 5.38
N ILE A 101 -5.60 -0.40 5.21
CA ILE A 101 -6.98 0.00 5.45
C ILE A 101 -7.59 0.54 4.16
N GLY A 102 -8.56 -0.18 3.61
CA GLY A 102 -9.26 0.15 2.38
C GLY A 102 -10.72 0.51 2.68
N ALA A 103 -11.25 1.62 2.19
CA ALA A 103 -12.68 1.90 2.34
C ALA A 103 -13.52 0.92 1.51
N LEU A 104 -13.02 0.57 0.32
CA LEU A 104 -13.66 -0.38 -0.59
C LEU A 104 -12.91 -1.70 -0.59
N VAL A 105 -11.71 -1.75 -1.16
CA VAL A 105 -10.99 -3.02 -1.38
C VAL A 105 -9.50 -2.85 -1.16
N ASN A 106 -8.87 -3.93 -0.69
CA ASN A 106 -7.43 -4.08 -0.63
C ASN A 106 -7.00 -5.29 -1.48
N ILE A 107 -5.97 -5.12 -2.31
CA ILE A 107 -5.50 -6.17 -3.23
C ILE A 107 -3.98 -6.32 -3.07
N ASN A 108 -3.53 -7.47 -2.60
CA ASN A 108 -2.11 -7.83 -2.54
C ASN A 108 -1.84 -9.03 -3.44
N ARG A 109 -0.92 -8.91 -4.40
CA ARG A 109 -0.56 -10.01 -5.31
C ARG A 109 0.55 -10.91 -4.77
N GLY A 110 1.47 -10.36 -3.98
CA GLY A 110 2.53 -11.12 -3.33
C GLY A 110 2.11 -11.63 -1.95
N ASN A 111 3.09 -12.12 -1.19
CA ASN A 111 2.90 -12.51 0.20
C ASN A 111 2.48 -11.29 1.03
N MET A 112 1.46 -11.50 1.86
CA MET A 112 0.96 -10.50 2.79
C MET A 112 1.30 -10.94 4.22
N ASN A 113 1.93 -10.03 4.97
CA ASN A 113 2.26 -10.18 6.37
C ASN A 113 1.74 -8.96 7.13
N GLY A 114 0.76 -9.15 8.02
CA GLY A 114 0.15 -8.07 8.79
C GLY A 114 -1.37 -8.05 8.71
N LEU A 115 -1.96 -6.86 8.89
CA LEU A 115 -3.40 -6.69 9.00
C LEU A 115 -3.97 -5.95 7.77
N GLN A 116 -5.09 -6.45 7.26
CA GLN A 116 -5.85 -5.81 6.20
C GLN A 116 -7.33 -5.68 6.61
N LEU A 117 -7.86 -4.46 6.49
CA LEU A 117 -9.25 -4.13 6.77
C LEU A 117 -9.84 -3.47 5.54
N SER A 118 -10.91 -4.05 4.99
CA SER A 118 -11.68 -3.46 3.88
C SER A 118 -13.18 -3.64 4.02
N GLY A 119 -13.94 -2.79 3.32
CA GLY A 119 -15.39 -2.94 3.21
C GLY A 119 -15.84 -4.09 2.30
N LEU A 120 -14.96 -4.54 1.39
CA LEU A 120 -15.12 -5.64 0.44
C LEU A 120 -13.83 -6.48 0.42
#